data_AF-A0A965N0S3-F1
#
_entry.id   AF-A0A965N0S3-F1
#
_cell.length_a   1.000
_cell.length_b   1.000
_cell.length_c   1.000
_cell.angle_alpha   90.00
_cell.angle_beta   90.00
_cell.angle_gamma   90.00
#
_symmetry.space_group_name_H-M   'P 1'
#
loop_
_entity.id
_entity.type
_entity.pdbx_description
1 polymer ?
#
loop_
_entity_poly.entity_id
_entity_poly.type
_entity_poly.pdbx_seq_one_letter_code
_entity_poly.pdbx_strand_id
1 'polypeptide(L)'
;MSTRALICYLDEDNVLTSTYNHYDGYDSGVGAALRAHYNEDSKAKEIANVGYISSLSPDTGEWDANNSRAPITTKIDRKTFAEQLYELANDCWASYVFIWDKSLSVWVTIKVNEFSDMYADLIEHNLQEKEVVTAVAER
;
A
#
# COMPACT_ATOMS: atom_id res chain seq x y z
N MET A 1 11.27 16.88 -9.22
CA MET A 1 9.97 16.66 -8.56
C MET A 1 9.95 15.21 -8.10
N SER A 2 9.53 14.92 -6.87
CA SER A 2 9.53 13.54 -6.34
C SER A 2 8.13 12.97 -6.39
N THR A 3 7.98 11.74 -6.90
CA THR A 3 6.75 10.96 -6.82
C THR A 3 6.96 9.92 -5.74
N ARG A 4 6.22 10.06 -4.64
CA ARG A 4 6.35 9.23 -3.45
C ARG A 4 5.36 8.09 -3.49
N ALA A 5 5.70 6.99 -2.85
CA ALA A 5 4.80 5.85 -2.73
C ALA A 5 4.89 5.20 -1.36
N LEU A 6 3.83 4.46 -0.99
CA LEU A 6 3.85 3.49 0.09
C LEU A 6 3.86 2.08 -0.49
N ILE A 7 4.69 1.22 0.08
CA ILE A 7 4.75 -0.21 -0.23
C ILE A 7 4.27 -0.94 1.02
N CYS A 8 3.15 -1.65 0.89
CA CYS A 8 2.38 -2.17 2.01
C CYS A 8 2.24 -3.69 1.93
N TYR A 9 2.40 -4.35 3.07
CA TYR A 9 2.07 -5.75 3.27
C TYR A 9 1.01 -5.87 4.36
N LEU A 10 -0.15 -6.44 4.03
CA LEU A 10 -1.24 -6.72 4.97
C LEU A 10 -1.22 -8.20 5.34
N ASP A 11 -1.02 -8.52 6.61
CA ASP A 11 -1.01 -9.90 7.07
C ASP A 11 -2.42 -10.44 7.44
N GLU A 12 -2.47 -11.72 7.81
CA GLU A 12 -3.71 -12.41 8.19
C GLU A 12 -4.32 -11.89 9.50
N ASP A 13 -3.50 -11.24 10.32
CA ASP A 13 -3.93 -10.58 11.55
C ASP A 13 -4.35 -9.14 11.28
N ASN A 14 -4.57 -8.71 10.04
CA ASN A 14 -4.92 -7.33 9.70
C ASN A 14 -3.88 -6.31 10.23
N VAL A 15 -2.61 -6.68 10.23
CA VAL A 15 -1.51 -5.75 10.51
C VAL A 15 -0.93 -5.28 9.18
N LEU A 16 -1.03 -3.98 8.94
CA LEU A 16 -0.43 -3.32 7.78
C LEU A 16 0.99 -2.90 8.14
N THR A 17 1.98 -3.46 7.45
CA THR A 17 3.37 -3.00 7.52
C THR A 17 3.69 -2.21 6.26
N SER A 18 4.29 -1.02 6.39
CA SER A 18 4.60 -0.17 5.25
C SER A 18 6.01 0.39 5.23
N THR A 19 6.54 0.48 4.00
CA THR A 19 7.77 1.17 3.65
C THR A 19 7.45 2.39 2.81
N TYR A 20 8.04 3.52 3.18
CA TYR A 20 7.99 4.74 2.40
C TYR A 20 9.05 4.72 1.30
N ASN A 21 8.64 5.07 0.07
CA ASN A 21 9.54 5.30 -1.05
C ASN A 21 9.50 6.78 -1.49
N HIS A 22 10.67 7.40 -1.64
CA HIS A 22 10.77 8.82 -1.97
C HIS A 22 10.64 9.15 -3.46
N TYR A 23 11.39 8.45 -4.33
CA TYR A 23 11.52 8.75 -5.76
C TYR A 23 10.89 7.68 -6.66
N ASP A 24 10.38 8.08 -7.82
CA ASP A 24 9.85 7.19 -8.87
C ASP A 24 8.72 6.23 -8.41
N GLY A 25 7.86 6.70 -7.49
CA GLY A 25 6.72 5.94 -6.96
C GLY A 25 5.61 5.60 -7.97
N TYR A 26 5.81 5.82 -9.27
CA TYR A 26 4.82 5.49 -10.30
C TYR A 26 4.62 3.98 -10.43
N ASP A 27 3.49 3.59 -11.02
CA ASP A 27 3.24 2.19 -11.37
C ASP A 27 4.27 1.63 -12.37
N SER A 28 4.81 2.45 -13.25
CA SER A 28 5.90 2.09 -14.17
C SER A 28 7.30 2.09 -13.52
N GLY A 29 7.44 2.67 -12.32
CA GLY A 29 8.68 2.75 -11.56
C GLY A 29 8.69 1.70 -10.45
N VAL A 30 8.43 2.13 -9.21
CA VAL A 30 8.26 1.21 -8.06
C VAL A 30 7.30 0.06 -8.37
N GLY A 31 6.15 0.33 -9.01
CA GLY A 31 5.19 -0.73 -9.33
C GLY A 31 5.74 -1.81 -10.28
N ALA A 32 6.61 -1.43 -11.21
CA ALA A 32 7.28 -2.38 -12.10
C ALA A 32 8.34 -3.19 -11.35
N ALA A 33 9.11 -2.53 -10.48
CA ALA A 33 10.10 -3.19 -9.64
C ALA A 33 9.49 -4.24 -8.71
N LEU A 34 8.37 -3.90 -8.07
CA LEU A 34 7.63 -4.81 -7.19
C LEU A 34 7.13 -6.05 -7.92
N ARG A 35 6.58 -5.89 -9.13
CA ARG A 35 6.07 -7.00 -9.94
C ARG A 35 7.18 -7.87 -10.55
N ALA A 36 8.35 -7.30 -10.79
CA ALA A 36 9.48 -8.02 -11.37
C ALA A 36 10.30 -8.78 -10.31
N HIS A 37 10.52 -8.17 -9.14
CA HIS A 37 11.52 -8.63 -8.16
C HIS A 37 10.96 -8.97 -6.77
N TYR A 38 9.74 -8.50 -6.45
CA TYR A 38 9.07 -8.71 -5.16
C TYR A 38 7.69 -9.35 -5.31
N ASN A 39 7.58 -10.33 -6.22
CA ASN A 39 6.32 -10.94 -6.66
C ASN A 39 5.97 -12.25 -5.94
N GLU A 40 6.54 -12.47 -4.76
CA GLU A 40 6.26 -13.61 -3.89
C GLU A 40 6.04 -13.10 -2.46
N ASP A 41 5.23 -13.82 -1.66
CA ASP A 41 4.82 -13.37 -0.33
C ASP A 41 6.00 -12.99 0.59
N SER A 42 7.05 -13.82 0.61
CA SER A 42 8.24 -13.56 1.41
C SER A 42 8.99 -12.30 0.98
N LYS A 43 9.04 -12.04 -0.33
CA LYS A 43 9.68 -10.87 -0.92
C LYS A 43 8.85 -9.61 -0.74
N ALA A 44 7.54 -9.69 -0.92
CA ALA A 44 6.64 -8.59 -0.63
C ALA A 44 6.73 -8.16 0.84
N LYS A 45 6.81 -9.13 1.76
CA LYS A 45 7.04 -8.87 3.17
C LYS A 45 8.42 -8.25 3.42
N GLU A 46 9.48 -8.73 2.78
CA GLU A 46 10.84 -8.19 2.88
C GLU A 46 10.86 -6.69 2.55
N ILE A 47 10.39 -6.30 1.36
CA ILE A 47 10.45 -4.90 0.93
C ILE A 47 9.55 -3.98 1.75
N ALA A 48 8.39 -4.47 2.20
CA ALA A 48 7.49 -3.69 3.06
C ALA A 48 8.08 -3.44 4.47
N ASN A 49 9.07 -4.23 4.90
CA ASN A 49 9.71 -4.13 6.22
C ASN A 49 11.00 -3.28 6.23
N VAL A 50 11.40 -2.68 5.11
CA VAL A 50 12.63 -1.86 5.05
C VAL A 50 12.48 -0.53 5.80
N GLY A 51 11.32 0.09 5.67
CA GLY A 51 10.89 1.29 6.39
C GLY A 51 10.98 2.58 5.60
N TYR A 52 12.19 2.98 5.21
CA TYR A 52 12.38 4.10 4.29
C TYR A 52 13.37 3.72 3.20
N ILE A 53 12.96 3.90 1.96
CA ILE A 53 13.83 3.84 0.80
C ILE A 53 13.78 5.14 0.01
N SER A 54 14.94 5.60 -0.45
CA SER A 54 15.05 6.71 -1.39
C SER A 54 14.46 6.32 -2.74
N SER A 55 14.79 5.12 -3.22
CA SER A 55 14.43 4.62 -4.55
C SER A 55 14.44 3.09 -4.59
N LEU A 56 13.74 2.54 -5.57
CA LEU A 56 13.74 1.11 -5.91
C LEU A 56 13.94 0.95 -7.43
N SER A 57 14.95 0.18 -7.82
CA SER A 57 15.30 -0.05 -9.23
C SER A 57 14.35 -1.05 -9.89
N PRO A 58 13.65 -0.69 -10.99
CA PRO A 58 12.81 -1.64 -11.73
C PRO A 58 13.61 -2.71 -12.47
N ASP A 59 14.87 -2.43 -12.83
CA ASP A 59 15.70 -3.37 -13.60
C ASP A 59 16.37 -4.42 -12.71
N THR A 60 16.83 -4.03 -11.52
CA THR A 60 17.64 -4.87 -10.63
C THR A 60 16.93 -5.29 -9.35
N GLY A 61 15.84 -4.62 -8.98
CA GLY A 61 15.17 -4.81 -7.69
C GLY A 61 15.93 -4.21 -6.51
N GLU A 62 17.10 -3.62 -6.70
CA GLU A 62 17.88 -3.03 -5.61
C GLU A 62 17.21 -1.75 -5.09
N TRP A 63 17.18 -1.58 -3.77
CA TRP A 63 16.69 -0.37 -3.12
C TRP A 63 17.83 0.39 -2.44
N ASP A 64 17.69 1.71 -2.37
CA ASP A 64 18.56 2.57 -1.59
C ASP A 64 17.87 2.95 -0.27
N ALA A 65 18.42 2.54 0.87
CA ALA A 65 17.91 2.84 2.22
C ALA A 65 18.86 3.74 3.01
N ASN A 66 19.26 4.88 2.43
CA ASN A 66 20.11 5.88 3.10
C ASN A 66 19.49 6.54 4.36
N ASN A 67 18.25 6.19 4.70
CA ASN A 67 17.55 6.66 5.89
C ASN A 67 17.15 5.46 6.75
N SER A 68 17.48 5.51 8.05
CA SER A 68 17.25 4.40 8.99
C SER A 68 15.86 4.41 9.67
N ARG A 69 14.89 5.16 9.13
CA ARG A 69 13.52 5.13 9.64
C ARG A 69 12.93 3.74 9.49
N ALA A 70 12.51 3.17 10.61
CA ALA A 70 11.84 1.87 10.68
C ALA A 70 10.50 1.87 9.92
N PRO A 71 10.01 0.69 9.47
CA PRO A 71 8.68 0.57 8.89
C PRO A 71 7.59 0.95 9.87
N ILE A 72 6.50 1.45 9.32
CA ILE A 72 5.30 1.74 10.09
C ILE A 72 4.48 0.45 10.13
N THR A 73 4.05 0.06 11.32
CA THR A 73 3.19 -1.12 11.54
C THR A 73 1.94 -0.66 12.26
N THR A 74 0.79 -0.87 11.65
CA THR A 74 -0.50 -0.43 12.18
C THR A 74 -1.50 -1.59 12.10
N LYS A 75 -2.14 -1.90 13.23
CA LYS A 75 -3.30 -2.79 13.24
C LYS A 75 -4.47 -2.06 12.59
N ILE A 76 -5.02 -2.61 11.52
CA ILE A 76 -6.14 -2.02 10.81
C ILE A 76 -7.46 -2.69 11.17
N ASP A 77 -8.53 -1.90 11.22
CA ASP A 77 -9.90 -2.39 11.09
C ASP A 77 -10.32 -2.38 9.61
N ARG A 78 -10.83 -3.50 9.09
CA ARG A 78 -11.28 -3.68 7.70
C ARG A 78 -12.49 -2.81 7.36
N LYS A 79 -13.24 -2.32 8.36
CA LYS A 79 -14.36 -1.40 8.19
C LYS A 79 -13.93 0.05 7.97
N THR A 80 -12.77 0.44 8.48
CA THR A 80 -12.23 1.81 8.34
C THR A 80 -10.88 1.79 7.63
N PHE A 81 -10.59 0.74 6.85
CA PHE A 81 -9.27 0.55 6.26
C PHE A 81 -8.94 1.65 5.26
N ALA A 82 -9.90 2.04 4.43
CA ALA A 82 -9.73 3.14 3.49
C ALA A 82 -9.34 4.46 4.18
N GLU A 83 -9.96 4.79 5.31
CA GLU A 83 -9.66 6.00 6.08
C GLU A 83 -8.23 5.96 6.62
N GLN A 84 -7.88 4.87 7.30
CA GLN A 84 -6.55 4.65 7.86
C GLN A 84 -5.45 4.68 6.78
N LEU A 85 -5.71 4.07 5.62
CA LEU A 85 -4.76 4.05 4.52
C LEU A 85 -4.60 5.44 3.88
N TYR A 86 -5.70 6.17 3.71
CA TYR A 86 -5.70 7.51 3.15
C TYR A 86 -4.96 8.50 4.04
N GLU A 87 -5.15 8.42 5.37
CA GLU A 87 -4.40 9.21 6.35
C GLU A 87 -2.90 8.92 6.26
N LEU A 88 -2.50 7.64 6.27
CA LEU A 88 -1.10 7.24 6.16
C LEU A 88 -0.44 7.71 4.86
N ALA A 89 -1.17 7.61 3.74
CA ALA A 89 -0.70 8.08 2.44
C ALA A 89 -0.52 9.60 2.42
N ASN A 90 -1.46 10.37 2.98
CA ASN A 90 -1.39 11.82 3.03
C ASN A 90 -0.28 12.34 3.94
N ASP A 91 -0.06 11.71 5.11
CA ASP A 91 1.02 12.05 6.04
C ASP A 91 2.40 11.93 5.40
N CYS A 92 2.52 11.07 4.38
CA CYS A 92 3.74 10.86 3.61
C CYS A 92 3.73 11.54 2.24
N TRP A 93 2.67 12.26 1.88
CA TRP A 93 2.42 12.80 0.53
C TRP A 93 2.62 11.77 -0.59
N ALA A 94 2.20 10.52 -0.33
CA ALA A 94 2.28 9.44 -1.30
C ALA A 94 1.27 9.68 -2.44
N SER A 95 1.73 9.54 -3.67
CA SER A 95 0.86 9.60 -4.86
C SER A 95 0.35 8.22 -5.26
N TYR A 96 1.00 7.16 -4.77
CA TYR A 96 0.66 5.77 -5.02
C TYR A 96 0.81 4.94 -3.74
N VAL A 97 -0.04 3.94 -3.61
CA VAL A 97 0.09 2.88 -2.61
C VAL A 97 0.09 1.54 -3.34
N PHE A 98 1.05 0.68 -3.01
CA PHE A 98 1.11 -0.69 -3.50
C PHE A 98 0.82 -1.63 -2.33
N ILE A 99 -0.23 -2.44 -2.43
CA ILE A 99 -0.61 -3.40 -1.39
C ILE A 99 -0.42 -4.81 -1.95
N TRP A 100 0.31 -5.65 -1.22
CA TRP A 100 0.41 -7.07 -1.55
C TRP A 100 -0.90 -7.79 -1.19
N ASP A 101 -1.58 -8.34 -2.19
CA ASP A 101 -2.73 -9.24 -2.01
C ASP A 101 -2.22 -10.69 -1.95
N LYS A 102 -2.20 -11.25 -0.74
CA LYS A 102 -1.77 -12.64 -0.50
C LYS A 102 -2.66 -13.67 -1.19
N SER A 103 -3.96 -13.39 -1.33
CA SER A 103 -4.92 -14.35 -1.89
C SER A 103 -4.73 -14.55 -3.39
N LEU A 104 -4.35 -13.47 -4.08
CA LEU A 104 -4.10 -13.46 -5.52
C LEU A 104 -2.61 -13.53 -5.86
N SER A 105 -1.72 -13.35 -4.88
CA SER A 105 -0.27 -13.24 -5.07
C SER A 105 0.12 -12.15 -6.08
N VAL A 106 -0.50 -10.97 -5.94
CA VAL A 106 -0.27 -9.81 -6.81
C VAL A 106 -0.18 -8.51 -6.01
N TRP A 107 0.47 -7.50 -6.61
CA TRP A 107 0.44 -6.13 -6.12
C TRP A 107 -0.78 -5.38 -6.66
N VAL A 108 -1.63 -4.92 -5.75
CA VAL A 108 -2.70 -3.96 -6.01
C VAL A 108 -2.09 -2.55 -6.00
N THR A 109 -2.31 -1.79 -7.06
CA THR A 109 -1.89 -0.38 -7.15
C THR A 109 -3.08 0.52 -6.91
N ILE A 110 -2.95 1.44 -5.96
CA ILE A 110 -3.94 2.49 -5.67
C ILE A 110 -3.29 3.83 -5.98
N LYS A 111 -3.96 4.65 -6.80
CA LYS A 111 -3.54 6.03 -7.03
C LYS A 111 -4.19 6.95 -6.01
N VAL A 112 -3.39 7.72 -5.30
CA VAL A 112 -3.88 8.63 -4.25
C VAL A 112 -4.25 9.97 -4.88
N ASN A 113 -5.55 10.15 -5.21
CA ASN A 113 -6.09 11.44 -5.65
C ASN A 113 -7.07 11.99 -4.61
N GLU A 114 -8.19 11.29 -4.43
CA GLU A 114 -9.25 11.62 -3.49
C GLU A 114 -9.61 10.38 -2.68
N PHE A 115 -10.15 10.60 -1.47
CA PHE A 115 -10.58 9.52 -0.59
C PHE A 115 -11.62 8.59 -1.25
N SER A 116 -12.58 9.15 -1.98
CA SER A 116 -13.64 8.38 -2.65
C SER A 116 -13.11 7.39 -3.69
N ASP A 117 -12.06 7.78 -4.42
CA ASP A 117 -11.42 6.93 -5.42
C ASP A 117 -10.73 5.74 -4.72
N MET A 118 -9.95 6.04 -3.68
CA MET A 118 -9.26 5.00 -2.89
C MET A 118 -10.26 4.04 -2.23
N TYR A 119 -11.37 4.55 -1.68
CA TYR A 119 -12.41 3.72 -1.10
C TYR A 119 -13.03 2.77 -2.13
N ALA A 120 -13.32 3.27 -3.34
CA ALA A 120 -13.86 2.45 -4.43
C ALA A 120 -12.89 1.34 -4.86
N ASP A 121 -11.61 1.69 -5.09
CA ASP A 121 -10.56 0.74 -5.46
C ASP A 121 -10.40 -0.36 -4.40
N LEU A 122 -10.39 0.00 -3.11
CA LEU A 122 -10.25 -0.96 -2.01
C LEU A 122 -11.45 -1.91 -1.90
N ILE A 123 -12.66 -1.47 -2.24
CA ILE A 123 -13.83 -2.36 -2.30
C ILE A 123 -13.71 -3.32 -3.48
N GLU A 124 -13.31 -2.83 -4.66
CA GLU A 124 -13.13 -3.67 -5.86
C GLU A 124 -12.12 -4.79 -5.63
N HIS A 125 -11.04 -4.48 -4.90
CA HIS A 125 -10.02 -5.45 -4.49
C HIS A 125 -10.35 -6.24 -3.23
N ASN A 126 -11.57 -6.11 -2.69
CA ASN A 126 -12.03 -6.81 -1.48
C ASN A 126 -11.08 -6.59 -0.27
N LEU A 127 -10.47 -5.42 -0.19
CA LEU A 127 -9.61 -4.98 0.91
C LEU A 127 -10.40 -4.16 1.95
N GLN A 128 -11.46 -3.47 1.53
CA GLN A 128 -12.38 -2.73 2.40
C GLN A 128 -13.72 -3.47 2.51
N GLU A 129 -14.25 -3.64 3.73
CA GLU A 129 -15.62 -4.12 3.90
C GLU A 129 -16.60 -3.04 3.45
N LYS A 130 -17.52 -3.40 2.54
CA LYS A 130 -18.58 -2.48 2.13
C LYS A 130 -19.56 -2.28 3.28
N GLU A 131 -19.79 -1.02 3.67
CA GLU A 131 -20.87 -0.72 4.59
C GLU A 131 -22.22 -1.16 3.99
N VAL A 132 -22.86 -2.14 4.64
CA VAL A 132 -24.24 -2.50 4.34
C VAL A 132 -25.12 -1.56 5.16
N VAL A 133 -25.55 -0.45 4.55
CA VAL A 133 -26.60 0.38 5.15
C VAL A 133 -27.86 -0.46 5.21
N THR A 134 -28.15 -1.01 6.39
CA THR A 134 -29.40 -1.71 6.61
C THR A 134 -30.44 -0.61 6.78
N ALA A 135 -31.26 -0.39 5.74
CA ALA A 135 -32.40 0.50 5.85
C ALA A 135 -33.26 0.00 7.02
N VAL A 136 -33.23 0.72 8.14
CA VAL A 136 -34.20 0.52 9.21
C VAL A 136 -35.53 0.93 8.59
N ALA A 137 -36.32 -0.05 8.18
CA ALA A 137 -37.70 0.16 7.81
C ALA A 137 -38.41 0.64 9.08
N GLU A 138 -38.54 1.96 9.22
CA GLU A 138 -39.39 2.58 10.23
C GLU A 138 -40.81 2.03 10.03
N ARG A 139 -41.31 1.37 11.07
CA ARG A 139 -42.71 0.94 11.23
C ARG A 139 -43.46 1.97 12.04
#